data_AF-A0A0F2RYH1-F1
#
_entry.id   AF-A0A0F2RYH1-F1
#
_cell.length_a   1.000
_cell.length_b   1.000
_cell.length_c   1.000
_cell.angle_alpha   90.00
_cell.angle_beta   90.00
_cell.angle_gamma   90.00
#
_symmetry.space_group_name_H-M   'P 1'
#
loop_
_entity.id
_entity.type
_entity.pdbx_description
1 polymer ?
#
loop_
_entity_poly.entity_id
_entity_poly.type
_entity_poly.pdbx_seq_one_letter_code
_entity_poly.pdbx_strand_id
1 'polypeptide(L)'
;MIRDAYLQRLPGLPSKICDTDPSVDPKVWELTRLVTYPGIQLSERILQATDQFLASVGAEKCLFLGSPGFMRMASRMGYATRQLGTIQHNQDGRFLAFSTNVLTPHSQTGPQ
;
A
#
# COMPACT_ATOMS: atom_id res chain seq x y z
N MET A 1 9.39 -4.37 -4.83
CA MET A 1 9.00 -4.26 -6.25
C MET A 1 8.90 -2.80 -6.70
N ILE A 2 8.21 -1.91 -5.98
CA ILE A 2 8.06 -0.48 -6.39
C ILE A 2 9.39 0.23 -6.63
N ARG A 3 10.42 0.00 -5.79
CA ARG A 3 11.76 0.56 -6.01
C ARG A 3 12.42 0.09 -7.30
N ASP A 4 12.31 -1.20 -7.60
CA ASP A 4 12.86 -1.74 -8.86
C ASP A 4 12.12 -1.18 -10.08
N ALA A 5 10.81 -0.92 -9.94
CA ALA A 5 10.03 -0.24 -10.96
C ALA A 5 10.51 1.22 -11.17
N TYR A 6 10.74 1.95 -10.08
CA TYR A 6 11.30 3.31 -10.10
C TYR A 6 12.68 3.35 -10.77
N LEU A 7 13.54 2.36 -10.47
CA LEU A 7 14.87 2.22 -11.07
C LEU A 7 14.86 1.60 -12.48
N GLN A 8 13.69 1.44 -13.10
CA GLN A 8 13.51 0.89 -14.45
C GLN A 8 14.11 -0.52 -14.64
N ARG A 9 14.18 -1.31 -13.57
CA ARG A 9 14.69 -2.69 -13.60
C ARG A 9 13.62 -3.70 -13.97
N LEU A 10 12.36 -3.31 -13.92
CA LEU A 10 11.22 -4.15 -14.23
C LEU A 10 10.69 -3.82 -15.63
N PRO A 11 10.89 -4.68 -16.63
CA PRO A 11 10.37 -4.45 -17.98
C PRO A 11 8.84 -4.43 -17.96
N GLY A 12 8.23 -3.54 -18.75
CA GLY A 12 6.78 -3.42 -18.90
C GLY A 12 6.09 -2.53 -17.86
N LEU A 13 6.83 -1.97 -16.88
CA LEU A 13 6.30 -0.97 -15.94
C LEU A 13 6.63 0.46 -16.40
N PRO A 14 5.70 1.42 -16.25
CA PRO A 14 5.97 2.82 -16.55
C PRO A 14 7.10 3.42 -15.70
N SER A 15 7.90 4.30 -16.27
CA SER A 15 9.00 4.97 -15.55
C SER A 15 8.55 5.97 -14.49
N LYS A 16 7.30 6.45 -14.55
CA LYS A 16 6.73 7.46 -13.64
C LYS A 16 5.80 6.86 -12.57
N ILE A 17 6.17 5.72 -12.01
CA ILE A 17 5.42 5.06 -10.92
C ILE A 17 5.54 5.85 -9.62
N CYS A 18 6.72 6.41 -9.33
CA CYS A 18 6.95 7.31 -8.20
C CYS A 18 7.64 8.60 -8.68
N ASP A 19 7.28 9.74 -8.08
CA ASP A 19 7.90 11.04 -8.35
C ASP A 19 9.25 11.19 -7.65
N THR A 20 9.47 10.44 -6.57
CA THR A 20 10.70 10.42 -5.75
C THR A 20 11.11 8.98 -5.44
N ASP A 21 12.38 8.76 -5.10
CA ASP A 21 12.89 7.42 -4.74
C ASP A 21 12.08 6.86 -3.56
N PRO A 22 11.39 5.71 -3.72
CA PRO A 22 10.64 5.10 -2.63
C PRO A 22 11.56 4.66 -1.48
N SER A 23 11.09 4.81 -0.25
CA SER A 23 11.86 4.48 0.95
C SER A 23 12.32 3.02 0.99
N VAL A 24 13.52 2.80 1.52
CA VAL A 24 14.10 1.48 1.86
C VAL A 24 14.25 1.27 3.36
N ASP A 25 13.62 2.15 4.15
CA ASP A 25 13.61 2.06 5.60
C ASP A 25 13.02 0.70 6.04
N PRO A 26 13.65 -0.02 6.98
CA PRO A 26 13.15 -1.30 7.48
C PRO A 26 11.74 -1.25 8.10
N LYS A 27 11.25 -0.06 8.46
CA LYS A 27 9.89 0.16 8.96
C LYS A 27 8.87 0.42 7.85
N VAL A 28 9.29 0.42 6.60
CA VAL A 28 8.42 0.62 5.44
C VAL A 28 8.31 -0.69 4.68
N TRP A 29 7.10 -1.21 4.60
CA TRP A 29 6.80 -2.49 3.95
C TRP A 29 6.08 -2.27 2.63
N GLU A 30 6.14 -3.26 1.74
CA GLU A 30 5.40 -3.25 0.48
C GLU A 30 4.45 -4.45 0.44
N LEU A 31 3.15 -4.21 0.30
CA LEU A 31 2.18 -5.27 0.05
C LEU A 31 2.07 -5.51 -1.44
N THR A 32 2.52 -6.68 -1.90
CA THR A 32 2.43 -7.10 -3.29
C THR A 32 1.39 -8.21 -3.46
N ARG A 33 0.85 -8.34 -4.69
CA ARG A 33 -0.02 -9.46 -5.08
C ARG A 33 -1.28 -9.66 -4.21
N LEU A 34 -1.90 -8.58 -3.73
CA LEU A 34 -3.23 -8.68 -3.14
C LEU A 34 -4.24 -9.10 -4.22
N VAL A 35 -4.83 -10.27 -4.04
CA VAL A 35 -5.83 -10.85 -4.95
C VAL A 35 -6.97 -11.46 -4.14
N THR A 36 -8.17 -11.42 -4.69
CA THR A 36 -9.36 -12.08 -4.12
C THR A 36 -10.10 -12.83 -5.23
N TYR A 37 -10.91 -13.81 -4.84
CA TYR A 37 -11.80 -14.47 -5.79
C TYR A 37 -12.87 -13.49 -6.30
N PRO A 38 -13.27 -13.58 -7.58
CA PRO A 38 -14.35 -12.77 -8.13
C PRO A 38 -15.64 -12.90 -7.30
N GLY A 39 -16.34 -11.78 -7.09
CA GLY A 39 -17.57 -11.73 -6.30
C GLY A 39 -17.38 -11.74 -4.78
N ILE A 40 -16.15 -11.97 -4.28
CA ILE A 40 -15.84 -11.97 -2.85
C ILE A 40 -15.09 -10.68 -2.48
N GLN A 41 -15.72 -9.85 -1.65
CA GLN A 41 -15.15 -8.58 -1.17
C GLN A 41 -14.33 -8.79 0.12
N LEU A 42 -13.10 -9.30 -0.03
CA LEU A 42 -12.19 -9.55 1.12
C LEU A 42 -11.03 -8.56 1.24
N SER A 43 -10.86 -7.63 0.29
CA SER A 43 -9.72 -6.71 0.28
C SER A 43 -9.61 -5.87 1.56
N GLU A 44 -10.73 -5.45 2.16
CA GLU A 44 -10.74 -4.72 3.44
C GLU A 44 -10.21 -5.59 4.59
N ARG A 45 -10.65 -6.85 4.67
CA ARG A 45 -10.20 -7.78 5.72
C ARG A 45 -8.75 -8.17 5.56
N ILE A 46 -8.29 -8.36 4.31
CA ILE A 46 -6.87 -8.64 4.01
C ILE A 46 -6.02 -7.44 4.42
N LEU A 47 -6.45 -6.22 4.11
CA LEU A 47 -5.72 -5.01 4.50
C LEU A 47 -5.66 -4.86 6.04
N GLN A 48 -6.76 -5.11 6.75
CA GLN A 48 -6.79 -5.09 8.22
C GLN A 48 -5.85 -6.13 8.84
N ALA A 49 -5.88 -7.38 8.36
CA ALA A 49 -5.00 -8.44 8.86
C ALA A 49 -3.53 -8.14 8.56
N THR A 50 -3.25 -7.56 7.37
CA THR A 50 -1.90 -7.11 7.00
C THR A 50 -1.43 -6.01 7.95
N ASP A 51 -2.28 -5.02 8.20
CA ASP A 51 -1.97 -3.89 9.09
C ASP A 51 -1.71 -4.33 10.53
N GLN A 52 -2.50 -5.29 11.05
CA GLN A 52 -2.24 -5.90 12.36
C GLN A 52 -0.87 -6.58 12.44
N PHE A 53 -0.47 -7.31 11.39
CA PHE A 53 0.86 -7.90 11.30
C PHE A 53 1.95 -6.82 11.21
N LEU A 54 1.76 -5.80 10.37
CA LEU A 54 2.70 -4.69 10.23
C LEU A 54 2.91 -3.95 11.55
N ALA A 55 1.82 -3.72 12.31
CA ALA A 55 1.90 -3.12 13.63
C ALA A 55 2.70 -4.01 14.61
N SER A 56 2.52 -5.33 14.58
CA SER A 56 3.21 -6.24 15.50
C SER A 56 4.72 -6.33 15.24
N VAL A 57 5.18 -6.07 14.02
CA VAL A 57 6.60 -6.01 13.66
C VAL A 57 7.19 -4.59 13.70
N GLY A 58 6.42 -3.60 14.17
CA GLY A 58 6.89 -2.22 14.32
C GLY A 58 7.04 -1.45 13.01
N ALA A 59 6.31 -1.83 11.96
CA ALA A 59 6.26 -1.07 10.72
C ALA A 59 5.46 0.24 10.91
N GLU A 60 5.84 1.27 10.16
CA GLU A 60 5.23 2.59 10.21
C GLU A 60 4.40 2.90 8.96
N LYS A 61 4.78 2.33 7.80
CA LYS A 61 4.12 2.57 6.52
C LYS A 61 4.05 1.30 5.69
N CYS A 62 3.02 1.24 4.85
CA CYS A 62 2.89 0.24 3.81
C CYS A 62 2.78 0.91 2.44
N LEU A 63 3.49 0.36 1.45
CA LEU A 63 3.50 0.80 0.06
C LEU A 63 2.69 -0.16 -0.80
N PHE A 64 2.02 0.38 -1.81
CA PHE A 64 1.15 -0.37 -2.70
C PHE A 64 1.35 0.10 -4.14
N LEU A 65 1.31 -0.84 -5.08
CA LEU A 65 1.05 -0.59 -6.49
C LEU A 65 -0.32 -1.19 -6.80
N GLY A 66 -1.34 -0.35 -6.93
CA GLY A 66 -2.73 -0.83 -7.01
C GLY A 66 -3.67 0.15 -7.68
N SER A 67 -4.96 -0.18 -7.73
CA SER A 67 -5.95 0.67 -8.38
C SER A 67 -6.28 1.93 -7.55
N PRO A 68 -6.68 3.04 -8.18
CA PRO A 68 -7.22 4.20 -7.44
C PRO A 68 -8.42 3.86 -6.56
N GLY A 69 -9.19 2.82 -6.91
CA GLY A 69 -10.30 2.32 -6.10
C GLY A 69 -9.82 1.73 -4.77
N PHE A 70 -8.72 0.97 -4.79
CA PHE A 70 -8.13 0.39 -3.59
C PHE A 70 -7.58 1.46 -2.65
N MET A 71 -6.93 2.51 -3.17
CA MET A 71 -6.51 3.67 -2.35
C MET A 71 -7.71 4.37 -1.69
N ARG A 72 -8.82 4.58 -2.42
CA ARG A 72 -10.05 5.16 -1.83
C ARG A 72 -10.65 4.28 -0.75
N MET A 73 -10.65 2.95 -0.96
CA MET A 73 -11.10 1.98 0.03
C MET A 73 -10.25 2.11 1.32
N ALA A 74 -8.92 2.10 1.21
CA ALA A 74 -8.04 2.29 2.36
C ALA A 74 -8.31 3.63 3.08
N SER A 75 -8.47 4.73 2.34
CA SER A 75 -8.81 6.02 2.94
C SER A 75 -10.14 6.00 3.71
N ARG A 76 -11.18 5.31 3.19
CA ARG A 76 -12.46 5.14 3.89
C ARG A 76 -12.36 4.30 5.16
N MET A 77 -11.38 3.40 5.23
CA MET A 77 -11.11 2.57 6.41
C MET A 77 -10.31 3.31 7.50
N GLY A 78 -9.91 4.58 7.26
CA GLY A 78 -9.19 5.41 8.24
C GLY A 78 -7.68 5.47 8.04
N TYR A 79 -7.14 4.80 7.01
CA TYR A 79 -5.72 4.92 6.68
C TYR A 79 -5.39 6.30 6.11
N ALA A 80 -4.30 6.90 6.57
CA ALA A 80 -3.70 8.09 6.00
C ALA A 80 -3.00 7.72 4.67
N THR A 81 -3.69 7.96 3.56
CA THR A 81 -3.19 7.61 2.22
C THR A 81 -2.43 8.76 1.57
N ARG A 82 -1.35 8.45 0.84
CA ARG A 82 -0.57 9.44 0.06
C ARG A 82 -0.18 8.85 -1.29
N GLN A 83 -0.46 9.57 -2.37
CA GLN A 83 0.05 9.21 -3.70
C GLN A 83 1.56 9.43 -3.76
N LEU A 84 2.28 8.48 -4.36
CA LEU A 84 3.73 8.56 -4.54
C LEU A 84 4.12 8.94 -5.97
N GLY A 85 3.18 8.85 -6.90
CA GLY A 85 3.33 9.26 -8.28
C GLY A 85 1.99 9.35 -8.99
N THR A 86 2.05 9.76 -10.26
CA THR A 86 0.85 9.91 -11.11
C THR A 86 0.13 8.58 -11.37
N ILE A 87 -1.18 8.66 -11.61
CA ILE A 87 -1.97 7.50 -12.04
C ILE A 87 -1.52 7.09 -13.44
N GLN A 88 -1.14 5.82 -13.57
CA GLN A 88 -0.78 5.17 -14.82
C GLN A 88 -1.97 4.38 -15.39
N HIS A 89 -1.88 4.04 -16.68
CA HIS A 89 -2.86 3.22 -17.39
C HIS A 89 -2.14 2.21 -18.28
N ASN A 90 -2.59 0.96 -18.28
CA ASN A 90 -2.19 -0.07 -19.24
C ASN A 90 -3.41 -0.92 -19.65
N GLN A 91 -3.16 -2.04 -20.34
CA GLN A 91 -4.21 -2.97 -20.78
C GLN A 91 -5.04 -3.57 -19.63
N ASP A 92 -4.49 -3.62 -18.41
CA ASP A 92 -5.15 -4.15 -17.21
C ASP A 92 -5.95 -3.07 -16.44
N GLY A 93 -5.89 -1.81 -16.89
CA GLY A 93 -6.62 -0.69 -16.32
C GLY A 93 -5.73 0.38 -15.67
N ARG A 94 -6.30 1.09 -14.68
CA ARG A 94 -5.64 2.21 -14.00
C ARG A 94 -5.00 1.78 -12.68
N PHE A 95 -3.78 2.22 -12.45
CA PHE A 95 -3.02 1.95 -11.22
C PHE A 95 -2.12 3.12 -10.81
N LEU A 96 -1.68 3.14 -9.56
CA LEU A 96 -0.73 4.13 -9.03
C LEU A 96 0.09 3.53 -7.88
N ALA A 97 1.26 4.10 -7.62
CA ALA A 97 1.94 3.87 -6.34
C ALA A 97 1.37 4.81 -5.27
N PHE A 98 1.04 4.26 -4.12
CA PHE A 98 0.61 5.03 -2.96
C PHE A 98 1.09 4.37 -1.66
N SER A 99 1.11 5.14 -0.57
CA SER A 99 1.42 4.65 0.77
C SER A 99 0.25 4.82 1.71
N THR A 100 0.20 3.99 2.76
CA THR A 100 -0.59 4.19 3.96
C THR A 100 0.31 4.28 5.19
N ASN A 101 -0.19 4.88 6.27
CA ASN A 101 0.33 4.57 7.60
C ASN A 101 -0.06 3.14 8.01
N VAL A 102 0.61 2.64 9.05
CA VAL A 102 0.14 1.49 9.84
C VAL A 102 -0.72 2.02 10.98
N LEU A 103 -1.89 1.44 11.22
CA LEU A 103 -2.72 1.81 12.37
C LEU A 103 -2.12 1.13 13.60
N THR A 104 -1.35 1.87 14.38
CA THR A 104 -0.93 1.40 15.69
C THR A 104 -2.17 1.31 16.57
N PRO A 105 -2.45 0.17 17.22
CA PRO A 105 -3.42 0.15 18.30
C PRO A 105 -2.96 1.21 19.31
N HIS A 106 -3.78 2.21 19.60
CA HIS A 106 -3.52 3.08 20.74
C HIS A 106 -3.30 2.16 21.94
N SER A 107 -2.09 2.18 22.50
CA SER A 107 -1.82 1.55 23.77
C SER A 107 -2.83 2.16 24.74
N GLN A 108 -3.88 1.43 25.10
CA GLN A 108 -4.75 1.86 26.19
C GLN A 108 -3.94 1.76 27.47
N THR A 109 -3.27 2.84 27.82
CA THR A 109 -2.57 3.01 29.10
C THR A 109 -3.55 3.57 30.14
N GLY A 110 -4.29 2.66 30.80
CA GLY A 110 -4.71 2.65 32.22
C GLY A 110 -5.76 3.64 32.77
N PRO A 111 -6.20 3.49 34.06
CA PRO A 111 -5.98 2.39 35.02
C PRO A 111 -7.28 1.70 35.53
N GLN A 112 -7.08 0.61 36.29
CA GLN A 112 -8.06 -0.14 37.09
C GLN A 112 -8.66 0.68 38.23
#